data_AF-A0A1Q5RFS8-F1
#
_entry.id   AF-A0A1Q5RFS8-F1
#
_cell.length_a   1.000
_cell.length_b   1.000
_cell.length_c   1.000
_cell.angle_alpha   90.00
_cell.angle_beta   90.00
_cell.angle_gamma   90.00
#
_symmetry.space_group_name_H-M   'P 1'
#
loop_
_entity.id
_entity.type
_entity.pdbx_description
1 polymer ?
#
loop_
_entity_poly.entity_id
_entity_poly.type
_entity_poly.pdbx_seq_one_letter_code
_entity_poly.pdbx_strand_id
1 'polypeptide(L)'
;MRDFRDAKAMAQTLREALGAKSIPLTQSDSLELIARLFGQRDWNTLAARIQSAGAASDVAAAAPPSDAVRQEIAVATAVLDRYAGYYQLSEQAVLSVTRDGQQLSIQLTGQRAVPFFAESRTEFFAKEVDAQIGLSPAPMARSRR
;
A
#
# COMPACT_ATOMS: atom_id res chain seq x y z
N MET A 1 -27.44 -3.35 -16.85
CA MET A 1 -27.36 -3.98 -15.51
C MET A 1 -26.49 -3.05 -14.67
N ARG A 2 -27.01 -2.47 -13.58
CA ARG A 2 -26.27 -1.52 -12.72
C ARG A 2 -25.72 -2.31 -11.54
N ASP A 3 -24.49 -2.76 -11.66
CA ASP A 3 -23.81 -3.60 -10.67
C ASP A 3 -23.04 -2.77 -9.63
N PHE A 4 -22.58 -3.42 -8.55
CA PHE A 4 -21.83 -2.84 -7.41
C PHE A 4 -20.66 -1.90 -7.81
N ARG A 5 -20.17 -2.00 -9.04
CA ARG A 5 -19.13 -1.14 -9.63
C ARG A 5 -19.56 0.33 -9.78
N ASP A 6 -20.86 0.63 -9.83
CA ASP A 6 -21.40 2.00 -9.97
C ASP A 6 -21.72 2.68 -8.62
N ALA A 7 -21.35 2.08 -7.48
CA ALA A 7 -21.78 2.55 -6.17
C ALA A 7 -21.44 4.03 -5.87
N LYS A 8 -20.33 4.55 -6.42
CA LYS A 8 -19.96 5.97 -6.30
C LYS A 8 -20.90 6.88 -7.09
N ALA A 9 -21.30 6.48 -8.29
CA ALA A 9 -22.27 7.21 -9.11
C ALA A 9 -23.66 7.18 -8.45
N MET A 10 -24.07 6.04 -7.87
CA MET A 10 -25.30 5.95 -7.08
C MET A 10 -25.28 6.89 -5.86
N ALA A 11 -24.16 6.97 -5.14
CA ALA A 11 -24.00 7.88 -4.00
C ALA A 11 -24.03 9.36 -4.43
N GLN A 12 -23.44 9.67 -5.60
CA GLN A 12 -23.48 11.01 -6.16
C GLN A 12 -24.91 11.42 -6.54
N THR A 13 -25.63 10.57 -7.26
CA THR A 13 -27.04 10.82 -7.62
C THR A 13 -27.93 10.97 -6.38
N LEU A 14 -27.70 10.16 -5.34
CA LEU A 14 -28.43 10.24 -4.08
C LEU A 14 -28.19 11.60 -3.39
N ARG A 15 -26.93 12.05 -3.34
CA ARG A 15 -26.58 13.34 -2.75
C ARG A 15 -27.23 14.50 -3.51
N GLU A 16 -27.20 14.48 -4.84
CA GLU A 16 -27.82 15.53 -5.66
C GLU A 16 -29.34 15.61 -5.42
N ALA A 17 -30.01 14.46 -5.37
CA ALA A 17 -31.45 14.38 -5.11
C ALA A 17 -31.84 14.85 -3.70
N LEU A 18 -31.03 14.54 -2.68
CA LEU A 18 -31.28 14.93 -1.29
C LEU A 18 -30.83 16.37 -1.00
N GLY A 19 -29.81 16.87 -1.69
CA GLY A 19 -29.42 18.28 -1.69
C GLY A 19 -30.51 19.18 -2.24
N ALA A 20 -31.23 18.74 -3.29
CA ALA A 20 -32.41 19.44 -3.80
C ALA A 20 -33.58 19.50 -2.79
N LYS A 21 -33.58 18.62 -1.78
CA LYS A 21 -34.55 18.61 -0.66
C LYS A 21 -34.00 19.30 0.60
N SER A 22 -32.91 20.07 0.48
CA SER A 22 -32.24 20.78 1.58
C SER A 22 -31.78 19.89 2.75
N ILE A 23 -31.47 18.61 2.50
CA ILE A 23 -30.88 17.73 3.51
C ILE A 23 -29.35 17.84 3.38
N PRO A 24 -28.64 18.38 4.40
CA PRO A 24 -27.19 18.51 4.34
C PRO A 24 -26.55 17.14 4.58
N LEU A 25 -26.27 16.43 3.48
CA LEU A 25 -25.51 15.17 3.51
C LEU A 25 -24.11 15.39 2.96
N THR A 26 -23.13 14.88 3.69
CA THR A 26 -21.76 14.83 3.21
C THR A 26 -21.60 13.74 2.16
N GLN A 27 -20.51 13.79 1.41
CA GLN A 27 -20.16 12.72 0.48
C GLN A 27 -20.01 11.38 1.23
N SER A 28 -19.45 11.40 2.45
CA SER A 28 -19.25 10.21 3.27
C SER A 28 -20.58 9.56 3.69
N ASP A 29 -21.54 10.34 4.19
CA ASP A 29 -22.88 9.83 4.56
C ASP A 29 -23.59 9.17 3.37
N SER A 30 -23.44 9.76 2.19
CA SER A 30 -24.06 9.25 0.96
C SER A 30 -23.45 7.89 0.56
N LEU A 31 -22.15 7.71 0.75
CA LEU A 31 -21.46 6.44 0.49
C LEU A 31 -21.83 5.36 1.51
N GLU A 32 -22.02 5.73 2.78
CA GLU A 32 -22.45 4.82 3.84
C GLU A 32 -23.88 4.31 3.62
N LEU A 33 -24.80 5.18 3.16
CA LEU A 33 -26.18 4.79 2.83
C LEU A 33 -26.22 3.79 1.67
N ILE A 34 -25.39 3.98 0.64
CA ILE A 34 -25.28 3.04 -0.48
C ILE A 34 -24.69 1.70 0.00
N ALA A 35 -23.68 1.72 0.87
CA ALA A 35 -23.12 0.47 1.42
C ALA A 35 -24.18 -0.34 2.18
N ARG A 36 -24.98 0.31 3.02
CA ARG A 36 -26.10 -0.31 3.74
C ARG A 36 -27.19 -0.84 2.81
N LEU A 37 -27.48 -0.13 1.72
CA LEU A 37 -28.45 -0.58 0.70
C LEU A 37 -28.02 -1.90 0.03
N PHE A 38 -26.71 -2.10 -0.15
CA PHE A 38 -26.12 -3.35 -0.65
C PHE A 38 -25.87 -4.40 0.45
N GLY A 39 -26.38 -4.17 1.66
CA GLY A 39 -26.21 -5.08 2.80
C GLY A 39 -24.76 -5.17 3.30
N GLN A 40 -23.89 -4.23 2.93
CA GLN A 40 -22.53 -4.14 3.46
C GLN A 40 -22.51 -3.24 4.69
N ARG A 41 -21.64 -3.58 5.65
CA ARG A 41 -21.59 -2.90 6.95
C ARG A 41 -21.16 -1.43 6.83
N ASP A 42 -20.18 -1.16 5.96
CA ASP A 42 -19.52 0.13 5.82
C ASP A 42 -19.03 0.33 4.38
N TRP A 43 -18.84 1.59 3.95
CA TRP A 43 -18.30 1.93 2.63
C TRP A 43 -16.96 1.23 2.34
N ASN A 44 -16.10 1.08 3.35
CA ASN A 44 -14.80 0.44 3.20
C ASN A 44 -14.90 -1.03 2.71
N THR A 45 -15.90 -1.78 3.20
CA THR A 45 -16.11 -3.18 2.80
C THR A 45 -16.59 -3.28 1.35
N LEU A 46 -17.48 -2.37 0.95
CA LEU A 46 -17.98 -2.31 -0.43
C LEU A 46 -16.87 -1.86 -1.40
N ALA A 47 -16.08 -0.84 -1.01
CA ALA A 47 -14.95 -0.35 -1.79
C ALA A 47 -13.88 -1.42 -2.00
N ALA A 48 -13.56 -2.21 -0.98
CA ALA A 48 -12.63 -3.34 -1.12
C ALA A 48 -13.13 -4.39 -2.13
N ARG A 49 -14.43 -4.66 -2.18
CA ARG A 49 -15.02 -5.61 -3.15
C ARG A 49 -15.07 -5.04 -4.56
N ILE A 50 -15.32 -3.73 -4.72
CA ILE A 50 -15.24 -3.05 -6.02
C ILE A 50 -13.81 -3.07 -6.55
N GLN A 51 -12.84 -2.77 -5.69
CA GLN A 51 -11.41 -2.82 -6.00
C GLN A 51 -10.98 -4.25 -6.35
N SER A 52 -11.39 -5.26 -5.56
CA SER A 52 -11.10 -6.67 -5.83
C SER A 52 -11.74 -7.17 -7.15
N ALA A 53 -12.94 -6.68 -7.49
CA ALA A 53 -13.61 -6.98 -8.76
C ALA A 53 -13.03 -6.21 -9.96
N GLY A 54 -12.23 -5.17 -9.74
CA GLY A 54 -11.50 -4.42 -10.77
C GLY A 54 -10.01 -4.81 -10.90
N ALA A 55 -9.41 -5.29 -9.81
CA ALA A 55 -7.98 -5.65 -9.70
C ALA A 55 -7.61 -6.97 -10.39
N ALA A 56 -8.59 -7.77 -10.83
CA ALA A 56 -8.30 -8.92 -11.70
C ALA A 56 -7.77 -8.50 -13.10
N SER A 57 -7.84 -7.21 -13.45
CA SER A 57 -7.38 -6.70 -14.75
C SER A 57 -6.18 -5.75 -14.71
N ASP A 58 -5.65 -5.38 -13.53
CA ASP A 58 -4.45 -4.54 -13.47
C ASP A 58 -3.61 -4.85 -12.23
N VAL A 59 -2.44 -5.45 -12.43
CA VAL A 59 -1.51 -5.90 -11.39
C VAL A 59 -0.24 -5.02 -11.31
N ALA A 60 -0.31 -3.73 -11.58
CA ALA A 60 0.85 -2.85 -11.35
C ALA A 60 0.47 -1.45 -10.85
N ALA A 61 0.86 -1.17 -9.59
CA ALA A 61 0.92 0.12 -8.91
C ALA A 61 -0.37 0.64 -8.24
N ALA A 62 -0.46 0.46 -6.91
CA ALA A 62 -0.67 1.51 -5.90
C ALA A 62 -1.06 0.88 -4.56
N ALA A 63 -0.28 1.17 -3.51
CA ALA A 63 -0.57 0.81 -2.12
C ALA A 63 -1.86 1.50 -1.60
N PRO A 64 -2.68 0.85 -0.75
CA PRO A 64 -3.82 1.49 -0.10
C PRO A 64 -3.37 2.39 1.08
N PRO A 65 -4.15 3.43 1.45
CA PRO A 65 -3.94 4.14 2.70
C PRO A 65 -4.62 3.33 3.81
N SER A 66 -3.89 2.80 4.79
CA SER A 66 -4.54 2.25 5.99
C SER A 66 -3.61 2.22 7.20
N ASP A 67 -3.93 3.08 8.16
CA ASP A 67 -3.89 2.80 9.59
C ASP A 67 -4.49 1.41 9.90
N ALA A 68 -3.68 0.36 9.86
CA ALA A 68 -3.97 -0.93 10.46
C ALA A 68 -2.65 -1.71 10.63
N VAL A 69 -2.12 -1.73 11.86
CA VAL A 69 -1.04 -2.62 12.35
C VAL A 69 -0.04 -3.03 11.26
N ARG A 70 1.10 -2.31 11.12
CA ARG A 70 2.19 -2.66 10.17
C ARG A 70 2.40 -4.18 10.12
N GLN A 71 1.89 -4.82 9.08
CA GLN A 71 1.86 -6.28 8.97
C GLN A 71 3.18 -6.71 8.33
N GLU A 72 4.04 -7.30 9.15
CA GLU A 72 5.24 -7.97 8.66
C GLU A 72 4.82 -9.12 7.74
N ILE A 73 5.22 -9.02 6.47
CA ILE A 73 4.96 -10.06 5.49
C ILE A 73 6.15 -11.00 5.46
N ALA A 74 5.87 -12.31 5.48
CA ALA A 74 6.86 -13.34 5.19
C ALA A 74 7.26 -13.28 3.69
N VAL A 75 8.18 -12.38 3.35
CA VAL A 75 8.77 -12.33 2.01
C VAL A 75 9.68 -13.54 1.81
N ALA A 76 9.56 -14.20 0.66
CA ALA A 76 10.43 -15.33 0.32
C ALA A 76 11.90 -14.92 0.40
N THR A 77 12.72 -15.74 1.04
CA THR A 77 14.16 -15.47 1.24
C THR A 77 14.89 -15.21 -0.07
N ALA A 78 14.50 -15.86 -1.16
CA ALA A 78 15.05 -15.64 -2.51
C ALA A 78 14.79 -14.23 -3.08
N VAL A 79 13.76 -13.53 -2.61
CA VAL A 79 13.49 -12.13 -2.97
C VAL A 79 14.32 -11.20 -2.10
N LEU A 80 14.39 -11.46 -0.80
CA LEU A 80 15.24 -10.70 0.13
C LEU A 80 16.72 -10.78 -0.25
N ASP A 81 17.18 -11.94 -0.73
CA ASP A 81 18.55 -12.16 -1.19
C ASP A 81 18.90 -11.25 -2.38
N ARG A 82 17.94 -10.91 -3.24
CA ARG A 82 18.14 -9.95 -4.33
C ARG A 82 18.33 -8.50 -3.85
N TYR A 83 17.87 -8.21 -2.64
CA TYR A 83 18.07 -6.92 -2.00
C TYR A 83 19.30 -6.90 -1.09
N ALA A 84 19.90 -8.07 -0.80
CA ALA A 84 21.11 -8.14 0.01
C ALA A 84 22.30 -7.61 -0.80
N GLY A 85 22.99 -6.60 -0.26
CA GLY A 85 24.09 -5.94 -0.94
C GLY A 85 24.43 -4.58 -0.34
N TYR A 86 25.35 -3.89 -1.00
CA TYR A 86 25.79 -2.57 -0.60
C TYR A 86 25.25 -1.53 -1.56
N TYR A 87 24.45 -0.61 -1.04
CA TYR A 87 23.89 0.52 -1.78
C TYR A 87 24.67 1.78 -1.43
N GLN A 88 25.36 2.34 -2.40
CA GLN A 88 26.02 3.63 -2.21
C GLN A 88 24.99 4.74 -2.43
N LEU A 89 24.64 5.46 -1.36
CA LEU A 89 23.80 6.66 -1.49
C LEU A 89 24.65 7.88 -1.85
N SER A 90 25.84 7.99 -1.26
CA SER A 90 26.79 9.10 -1.47
C SER A 90 28.24 8.62 -1.28
N GLU A 91 29.23 9.45 -1.61
CA GLU A 91 30.66 9.14 -1.37
C GLU A 91 31.01 8.81 0.09
N GLN A 92 30.21 9.32 1.03
CA GLN A 92 30.39 9.16 2.48
C GLN A 92 29.26 8.36 3.16
N ALA A 93 28.30 7.82 2.37
CA ALA A 93 27.14 7.10 2.89
C ALA A 93 26.89 5.83 2.08
N VAL A 94 27.30 4.69 2.64
CA VAL A 94 27.01 3.35 2.14
C VAL A 94 25.97 2.70 3.06
N LEU A 95 24.90 2.20 2.47
CA LEU A 95 23.85 1.44 3.11
C LEU A 95 24.06 -0.04 2.82
N SER A 96 24.43 -0.78 3.85
CA SER A 96 24.63 -2.22 3.80
C SER A 96 23.32 -2.90 4.14
N VAL A 97 22.79 -3.69 3.22
CA VAL A 97 21.58 -4.48 3.41
C VAL A 97 21.98 -5.94 3.50
N THR A 98 21.71 -6.55 4.64
CA THR A 98 22.02 -7.94 4.93
C THR A 98 20.74 -8.67 5.27
N ARG A 99 20.48 -9.80 4.62
CA ARG A 99 19.31 -10.63 4.97
C ARG A 99 19.58 -11.39 6.26
N ASP A 100 18.68 -11.27 7.22
CA ASP A 100 18.67 -12.04 8.48
C ASP A 100 17.38 -12.86 8.55
N GLY A 101 17.44 -14.13 8.14
CA GLY A 101 16.24 -14.97 8.08
C GLY A 101 15.16 -14.39 7.16
N GLN A 102 14.05 -13.93 7.76
CA GLN A 102 12.88 -13.33 7.10
C GLN A 102 12.84 -11.79 7.18
N GLN A 103 13.83 -11.16 7.79
CA GLN A 103 13.96 -9.70 7.92
C GLN A 103 15.24 -9.21 7.21
N LEU A 104 15.33 -7.89 6.98
CA LEU A 104 16.54 -7.26 6.45
C LEU A 104 17.20 -6.44 7.55
N SER A 105 18.47 -6.72 7.82
CA SER A 105 19.32 -5.84 8.62
C SER A 105 19.91 -4.77 7.73
N ILE A 106 19.65 -3.52 8.05
CA ILE A 106 20.13 -2.38 7.27
C ILE A 106 21.05 -1.55 8.13
N GLN A 107 22.24 -1.28 7.62
CA GLN A 107 23.27 -0.51 8.30
C GLN A 107 23.73 0.63 7.40
N LEU A 108 23.42 1.86 7.80
CA LEU A 108 24.01 3.04 7.17
C LEU A 108 25.39 3.33 7.76
N THR A 109 26.31 3.83 6.95
CA THR A 109 27.65 4.23 7.38
C THR A 109 27.56 5.23 8.54
N GLY A 110 28.23 4.93 9.66
CA GLY A 110 28.17 5.74 10.89
C GLY A 110 26.96 5.47 11.79
N GLN A 111 26.04 4.59 11.41
CA GLN A 111 24.88 4.18 12.20
C GLN A 111 24.96 2.70 12.59
N ARG A 112 24.25 2.33 13.68
CA ARG A 112 24.06 0.93 14.07
C ARG A 112 23.22 0.21 13.02
N ALA A 113 23.47 -1.09 12.84
CA ALA A 113 22.57 -1.92 12.06
C ALA A 113 21.22 -1.98 12.76
N VAL A 114 20.15 -1.73 11.99
CA VAL A 114 18.77 -1.76 12.47
C VAL A 114 17.98 -2.81 11.71
N PRO A 115 17.15 -3.61 12.40
CA PRO A 115 16.29 -4.58 11.76
C PRO A 115 15.12 -3.87 11.10
N PHE A 116 15.00 -4.08 9.79
CA PHE A 116 13.89 -3.68 8.96
C PHE A 116 13.03 -4.89 8.63
N PHE A 117 11.75 -4.76 8.92
CA PHE A 117 10.71 -5.73 8.62
C PHE A 117 10.11 -5.44 7.25
N ALA A 118 9.90 -6.48 6.45
CA ALA A 118 9.26 -6.32 5.16
C ALA A 118 7.76 -6.07 5.35
N GLU A 119 7.29 -4.90 4.97
CA GLU A 119 5.85 -4.63 4.83
C GLU A 119 5.37 -5.00 3.43
N SER A 120 6.27 -5.09 2.45
CA SER A 120 5.98 -5.57 1.11
C SER A 120 7.24 -6.04 0.40
N ARG A 121 7.09 -6.54 -0.82
CA ARG A 121 8.24 -6.96 -1.65
C ARG A 121 9.23 -5.82 -1.91
N THR A 122 8.82 -4.57 -1.78
CA THR A 122 9.62 -3.36 -2.05
C THR A 122 9.61 -2.36 -0.90
N GLU A 123 8.86 -2.60 0.16
CA GLU A 123 8.72 -1.67 1.29
C GLU A 123 9.14 -2.33 2.58
N PHE A 124 9.96 -1.62 3.33
CA PHE A 124 10.59 -2.10 4.55
C PHE A 124 10.50 -1.04 5.63
N PHE A 125 10.24 -1.43 6.87
CA PHE A 125 10.12 -0.50 7.99
C PHE A 125 10.88 -0.97 9.23
N ALA A 126 11.45 -0.03 9.98
CA ALA A 126 12.12 -0.28 11.25
C ALA A 126 11.20 0.13 12.41
N LYS A 127 10.94 -0.82 13.32
CA LYS A 127 10.15 -0.57 14.54
C LYS A 127 10.95 0.21 15.60
N GLU A 128 12.28 0.09 15.57
CA GLU A 128 13.16 0.68 16.58
C GLU A 128 13.28 2.21 16.47
N VAL A 129 13.24 2.72 15.23
CA VAL A 129 13.46 4.15 14.92
C VAL A 129 12.29 4.80 14.19
N ASP A 130 11.17 4.10 14.05
CA ASP A 130 10.00 4.51 13.26
C ASP A 130 10.35 5.04 11.86
N ALA A 131 11.21 4.30 11.14
CA ALA A 131 11.67 4.67 9.80
C ALA A 131 11.12 3.71 8.75
N GLN A 132 10.83 4.21 7.54
CA GLN A 132 10.41 3.41 6.41
C GLN A 132 11.31 3.68 5.20
N ILE A 133 11.65 2.61 4.46
CA ILE A 133 12.42 2.69 3.23
C ILE A 133 11.75 1.90 2.11
N GLY A 134 11.84 2.43 0.90
CA GLY A 134 11.46 1.72 -0.32
C GLY A 134 12.70 1.16 -1.00
N LEU A 135 12.86 -0.15 -1.03
CA LEU A 135 13.87 -0.82 -1.85
C LEU A 135 13.21 -1.27 -3.15
N SER A 136 13.59 -0.63 -4.25
CA SER A 136 13.18 -1.06 -5.58
C SER A 136 14.24 -2.04 -6.13
N PRO A 137 13.84 -3.21 -6.66
CA PRO A 137 14.78 -4.05 -7.36
C PRO A 137 15.18 -3.26 -8.60
N ALA A 138 16.44 -2.83 -8.65
CA ALA A 138 16.94 -2.06 -9.77
C ALA A 138 16.57 -2.81 -11.07
N PRO A 139 15.88 -2.18 -12.03
CA PRO A 139 15.70 -2.79 -13.32
C PRO A 139 17.10 -3.01 -13.89
N MET A 140 17.43 -4.28 -14.07
CA MET A 140 18.65 -4.76 -14.71
C MET A 140 19.03 -3.80 -15.84
N ALA A 141 20.23 -3.25 -15.73
CA ALA A 141 20.80 -2.24 -16.61
C ALA A 141 20.31 -2.39 -18.05
N ARG A 142 19.55 -1.41 -18.55
CA ARG A 142 19.55 -1.16 -20.00
C ARG A 142 20.92 -0.59 -20.35
N SER A 143 21.87 -1.48 -20.57
CA SER A 143 22.97 -1.20 -21.49
C SER A 143 22.35 -0.81 -22.83
N ARG A 144 22.44 0.46 -23.19
CA ARG A 144 22.63 0.81 -24.59
C ARG A 144 23.89 1.65 -24.67
N ARG A 145 24.81 1.10 -25.47
CA ARG A 145 26.07 1.68 -25.90
C ARG A 145 25.88 3.07 -26.49
#